data_AF-A0AAD7SVA8-F1
#
_entry.id   AF-A0AAD7SVA8-F1
#
_cell.length_a   1.000
_cell.length_b   1.000
_cell.length_c   1.000
_cell.angle_alpha   90.00
_cell.angle_beta   90.00
_cell.angle_gamma   90.00
#
_symmetry.space_group_name_H-M   'P 1'
#
loop_
_entity.id
_entity.type
_entity.pdbx_description
1 polymer ?
#
loop_
_entity_poly.entity_id
_entity_poly.type
_entity_poly.pdbx_seq_one_letter_code
_entity_poly.pdbx_strand_id
1 'polypeptide(L)'
;MTQRVADVVERHFQGTSLTIAIQDGPEAGQTVKHVHVHVLPRRAGDFEKNDSVYDELQKHDREEEDRPEKWRTEEQMSSEACTLRKHFN
;
A
#
# COMPACT_ATOMS: atom_id res chain seq x y z
N MET A 1 15.49 3.34 3.64
CA MET A 1 14.35 4.24 3.35
C MET A 1 13.03 3.57 3.69
N THR A 2 12.74 2.40 3.13
CA THR A 2 11.50 1.63 3.37
C THR A 2 11.18 1.42 4.85
N GLN A 3 12.16 1.04 5.68
CA GLN A 3 11.95 0.88 7.13
C GLN A 3 11.37 2.15 7.78
N ARG A 4 11.92 3.33 7.49
CA ARG A 4 11.43 4.61 8.03
C ARG A 4 10.00 4.91 7.57
N VAL A 5 9.68 4.61 6.31
CA VAL A 5 8.31 4.78 5.78
C VAL A 5 7.36 3.82 6.47
N ALA A 6 7.74 2.55 6.60
CA ALA A 6 6.97 1.50 7.25
C ALA A 6 6.62 1.85 8.69
N ASP A 7 7.60 2.30 9.48
CA ASP A 7 7.40 2.73 10.85
C ASP A 7 6.39 3.90 10.98
N VAL A 8 6.46 4.87 10.06
CA VAL A 8 5.55 6.02 10.05
C VAL A 8 4.14 5.61 9.66
N VAL A 9 3.97 4.82 8.61
CA VAL A 9 2.62 4.42 8.15
C VAL A 9 1.96 3.45 9.13
N GLU A 10 2.70 2.53 9.75
CA GLU A 10 2.17 1.66 10.81
C GLU A 10 1.57 2.50 11.94
N ARG A 11 2.33 3.45 12.48
CA ARG A 11 1.85 4.30 13.59
C ARG A 11 0.71 5.22 13.16
N HIS A 12 0.82 5.86 11.98
CA HIS A 12 -0.17 6.82 11.52
C HIS A 12 -1.54 6.17 11.29
N PHE A 13 -1.56 4.97 10.71
CA PHE A 13 -2.78 4.21 10.44
C PHE A 13 -3.17 3.24 11.56
N GLN A 14 -2.51 3.32 12.73
CA GLN A 14 -2.79 2.50 13.91
C GLN A 14 -2.72 0.99 13.59
N GLY A 15 -1.77 0.62 12.73
CA GLY A 15 -1.40 -0.76 12.49
C GLY A 15 -0.63 -1.35 13.67
N THR A 16 -0.63 -2.68 13.75
CA THR A 16 0.15 -3.45 14.74
C THR A 16 1.18 -4.35 14.07
N SER A 17 1.19 -4.38 12.73
CA SER A 17 2.11 -5.15 11.90
C SER A 17 2.17 -4.52 10.51
N LEU A 18 3.06 -5.02 9.65
CA LEU A 18 3.25 -4.54 8.29
C LEU A 18 3.36 -5.70 7.30
N THR A 19 2.84 -5.50 6.09
CA THR A 19 3.20 -6.31 4.92
C THR A 19 4.08 -5.45 4.01
N ILE A 20 5.26 -5.95 3.68
CA ILE A 20 6.21 -5.30 2.76
C ILE A 20 6.43 -6.26 1.59
N ALA A 21 6.13 -5.81 0.38
CA ALA A 21 6.18 -6.65 -0.81
C ALA A 21 6.89 -5.95 -1.98
N ILE A 22 7.59 -6.72 -2.79
CA ILE A 22 8.24 -6.30 -4.04
C ILE A 22 7.85 -7.32 -5.11
N GLN A 23 7.31 -6.83 -6.23
CA GLN A 23 7.05 -7.63 -7.42
C GLN A 23 8.12 -7.30 -8.46
N ASP A 24 9.23 -8.04 -8.43
CA ASP A 24 10.37 -7.81 -9.31
C ASP A 24 10.24 -8.66 -10.59
N GLY A 25 9.71 -8.03 -11.64
CA GLY A 25 9.50 -8.63 -12.96
C GLY A 25 8.06 -9.10 -13.22
N PRO A 26 7.72 -9.37 -14.50
CA PRO A 26 6.36 -9.72 -14.92
C PRO A 26 5.81 -10.97 -14.21
N GLU A 27 6.63 -12.01 -14.04
CA GLU A 27 6.25 -13.27 -13.40
C GLU A 27 5.97 -13.12 -11.89
N ALA A 28 6.48 -12.05 -11.27
CA ALA A 28 6.16 -11.68 -9.89
C ALA A 28 4.89 -10.82 -9.79
N GLY A 29 4.24 -10.47 -10.91
CA GLY A 29 3.03 -9.65 -10.96
C GLY A 29 3.27 -8.16 -11.21
N GLN A 30 4.50 -7.74 -11.57
CA GLN A 30 4.80 -6.33 -11.81
C GLN A 30 4.00 -5.75 -12.99
N THR A 31 3.23 -4.69 -12.75
CA THR A 31 2.44 -4.01 -13.79
C THR A 31 3.11 -2.73 -14.30
N VAL A 32 3.66 -1.91 -13.40
CA VAL A 32 4.47 -0.73 -13.75
C VAL A 32 5.95 -1.12 -13.80
N LYS A 33 6.61 -0.88 -14.94
CA LYS A 33 8.04 -1.16 -15.19
C LYS A 33 8.98 -0.19 -14.47
N HIS A 34 8.83 -0.10 -13.16
CA HIS A 34 9.67 0.67 -12.24
C HIS A 34 9.73 -0.08 -10.92
N VAL A 35 10.93 -0.24 -10.34
CA VAL A 35 11.06 -0.92 -9.04
C VAL A 35 10.38 -0.06 -7.97
N HIS A 36 9.40 -0.65 -7.29
CA HIS A 36 8.71 -0.03 -6.16
C HIS A 36 8.45 -1.07 -5.08
N VAL A 37 8.16 -0.59 -3.87
CA VAL A 37 7.88 -1.43 -2.71
C VAL A 37 6.50 -1.07 -2.19
N HIS A 38 5.63 -2.07 -2.03
CA HIS A 38 4.37 -1.87 -1.33
C HIS A 38 4.61 -1.95 0.17
N VAL A 39 4.07 -0.99 0.92
CA VAL A 39 4.12 -0.94 2.37
C VAL A 39 2.70 -0.83 2.88
N LEU A 40 2.17 -1.91 3.44
CA LEU A 40 0.78 -2.02 3.88
C LEU A 40 0.73 -2.14 5.40
N PRO A 41 0.22 -1.14 6.14
CA PRO A 41 -0.04 -1.28 7.57
C PRO A 41 -1.17 -2.30 7.81
N ARG A 42 -0.94 -3.23 8.74
CA ARG A 42 -1.83 -4.36 9.06
C ARG A 42 -2.39 -4.22 10.47
N ARG A 43 -3.59 -4.73 10.69
CA ARG A 43 -4.25 -4.80 12.02
C ARG A 43 -5.01 -6.10 12.18
N ALA A 44 -5.23 -6.53 13.41
CA ALA A 44 -6.04 -7.73 13.67
C ALA A 44 -7.42 -7.62 13.00
N GLY A 45 -7.79 -8.62 12.21
CA GLY A 45 -9.08 -8.67 11.52
C GLY A 45 -9.20 -7.77 10.29
N ASP A 46 -8.11 -7.24 9.74
CA ASP A 46 -8.14 -6.52 8.46
C ASP A 46 -8.49 -7.41 7.26
N PHE A 47 -8.14 -8.69 7.33
CA PHE A 47 -8.57 -9.74 6.43
C PHE A 47 -9.12 -10.94 7.20
N GLU A 48 -10.16 -11.58 6.67
CA GLU A 48 -10.68 -12.83 7.23
C GLU A 48 -9.65 -13.96 7.14
N LYS A 49 -8.93 -14.04 6.01
CA LYS A 49 -7.78 -14.93 5.79
C LYS A 49 -6.54 -14.09 5.56
N ASN A 50 -5.50 -14.32 6.36
CA ASN A 50 -4.32 -13.46 6.34
C ASN A 50 -3.64 -13.39 4.95
N ASP A 51 -3.63 -14.50 4.21
CA ASP A 51 -2.99 -14.59 2.89
C ASP A 51 -3.82 -13.94 1.77
N SER A 52 -5.09 -13.56 2.03
CA SER A 52 -5.89 -12.83 1.05
C SER A 52 -5.32 -11.44 0.70
N VAL A 53 -4.39 -10.92 1.52
CA VAL A 53 -3.64 -9.70 1.19
C VAL A 53 -2.89 -9.81 -0.13
N TYR A 54 -2.39 -11.00 -0.48
CA TYR A 54 -1.62 -11.22 -1.72
C TYR A 54 -2.53 -11.20 -2.95
N ASP A 55 -3.71 -11.81 -2.83
CA ASP A 55 -4.72 -11.78 -3.88
C ASP A 55 -5.20 -10.35 -4.14
N GLU A 56 -5.51 -9.59 -3.09
CA GLU A 56 -5.95 -8.19 -3.23
C GLU A 56 -4.84 -7.28 -3.76
N LEU A 57 -3.58 -7.50 -3.35
CA LEU A 57 -2.45 -6.77 -3.90
C LEU A 57 -2.33 -7.00 -5.42
N GLN A 58 -2.40 -8.25 -5.85
CA GLN A 58 -2.32 -8.59 -7.27
C GLN A 58 -3.49 -8.02 -8.09
N LYS A 59 -4.69 -7.93 -7.51
CA LYS A 59 -5.86 -7.34 -8.16
C LYS A 59 -5.76 -5.83 -8.30
N HIS A 60 -5.32 -5.14 -7.25
CA HIS A 60 -5.19 -3.69 -7.23
C HIS A 60 -4.33 -3.15 -8.38
N ASP A 61 -3.32 -3.91 -8.78
CA ASP A 61 -2.38 -3.48 -9.81
C ASP A 61 -2.88 -3.74 -11.25
N ARG A 62 -4.03 -4.41 -11.44
CA ARG A 62 -4.61 -4.74 -12.76
C ARG A 62 -5.59 -3.69 -13.25
N GLU A 63 -5.43 -3.28 -14.50
CA GLU A 63 -6.31 -2.30 -15.18
C GLU A 63 -7.78 -2.76 -15.29
N GLU A 64 -8.04 -4.07 -15.34
CA GLU A 64 -9.40 -4.63 -15.47
C GLU A 64 -10.28 -4.39 -14.22
N GLU A 65 -9.66 -4.17 -13.06
CA GLU A 65 -10.35 -3.87 -11.81
C GLU A 65 -10.37 -2.37 -11.49
N ASP A 66 -9.91 -1.55 -12.43
CA ASP A 66 -9.91 -0.11 -12.32
C ASP A 66 -11.35 0.43 -12.33
N ARG A 67 -11.78 0.94 -11.17
CA ARG A 67 -13.10 1.55 -10.97
C ARG A 67 -12.93 2.98 -10.48
N PRO A 68 -12.98 3.97 -11.37
CA PRO A 68 -12.77 5.38 -11.03
C PRO A 68 -13.73 5.88 -9.95
N GLU A 69 -14.92 5.29 -9.82
CA GLU A 69 -15.90 5.69 -8.79
C GLU A 69 -15.45 5.36 -7.36
N LYS A 70 -14.48 4.44 -7.20
CA LYS A 70 -13.91 4.05 -5.90
C LYS A 70 -12.64 4.81 -5.55
N TRP A 71 -12.12 5.62 -6.47
CA TRP A 71 -10.85 6.31 -6.28
C TRP A 71 -10.99 7.47 -5.31
N ARG A 72 -9.92 7.70 -4.56
CA ARG A 72 -9.75 8.92 -3.78
C ARG A 72 -9.47 10.09 -4.72
N THR A 73 -9.92 11.28 -4.36
CA THR A 73 -9.58 12.49 -5.12
C THR A 73 -8.11 12.87 -4.93
N GLU A 74 -7.55 13.61 -5.88
CA GLU A 74 -6.18 14.12 -5.77
C GLU A 74 -5.99 15.00 -4.52
N GLU A 75 -7.01 15.77 -4.14
CA GLU A 75 -7.00 16.58 -2.92
C GLU A 75 -6.88 15.71 -1.66
N GLN A 76 -7.61 14.59 -1.58
CA GLN A 76 -7.51 13.64 -0.47
C GLN A 76 -6.10 13.04 -0.39
N MET A 77 -5.53 12.63 -1.53
CA MET A 77 -4.17 12.08 -1.58
C MET A 77 -3.11 13.12 -1.19
N SER A 78 -3.25 14.36 -1.65
CA SER A 78 -2.35 15.47 -1.31
C SER A 78 -2.41 15.82 0.19
N SER A 79 -3.61 15.86 0.77
CA SER A 79 -3.82 16.11 2.21
C SER A 79 -3.20 15.01 3.08
N GLU A 80 -3.37 13.75 2.69
CA GLU A 80 -2.74 12.60 3.35
C GLU A 80 -1.21 12.70 3.27
N ALA A 81 -0.66 12.96 2.08
CA ALA A 81 0.79 13.11 1.89
C ALA A 81 1.36 14.29 2.71
N CYS A 82 0.64 15.41 2.80
CA CYS A 82 1.02 16.55 3.64
C CYS A 82 1.07 16.17 5.13
N THR A 83 0.14 15.35 5.58
CA THR A 83 0.11 14.84 6.95
C THR A 83 1.25 13.87 7.22
N LEU A 84 1.49 12.91 6.32
CA LEU A 84 2.58 11.94 6.43
C LEU A 84 3.95 12.62 6.42
N ARG A 85 4.14 13.64 5.58
CA ARG A 85 5.41 14.40 5.48
C ARG A 85 5.86 14.97 6.82
N LYS A 86 4.94 15.36 7.71
CA LYS A 86 5.26 15.94 9.03
C LYS A 86 6.01 14.98 9.95
N HIS A 87 5.90 13.67 9.73
CA HIS A 87 6.59 12.64 10.53
C HIS A 87 8.04 12.40 10.11
N PHE A 88 8.48 12.99 8.99
CA PHE A 88 9.84 12.79 8.46
C PHE A 88 10.76 14.01 8.62
N ASN A 89 10.27 15.06 9.30
CA ASN A 89 11.03 16.26 9.65
C ASN A 89 12.05 16.01 10.76
#